data_AF-A0A9P3GNX9-F1
#
_entry.id   AF-A0A9P3GNX9-F1
#
_cell.length_a   1.000
_cell.length_b   1.000
_cell.length_c   1.000
_cell.angle_alpha   90.00
_cell.angle_beta   90.00
_cell.angle_gamma   90.00
#
_symmetry.space_group_name_H-M   'P 1'
#
loop_
_entity.id
_entity.type
_entity.pdbx_description
1 polymer ?
#
loop_
_entity_poly.entity_id
_entity_poly.type
_entity_poly.pdbx_seq_one_letter_code
_entity_poly.pdbx_strand_id
1 'polypeptide(L)'
;MASSRPPTYSSFSALSGAPPSYHTEPRPASLASTVHIERATAPPTISYPSLAISSSQTTLSSANEISLNAARLSPLIAQSGLRYSFSQDSPSSMQLLPPPEAPNNHSLYHISVRMNVFKPGSYVSVVRRGETESGPYVGEFEYGPHDGVNRVVLGDAAAKPFRDVVVFKRRYIRSSNMAWDGLKWTFDGVTLHWEPEAQPFERPGRRVLRFQCVTKHRKDQRVLAHLATFYPADLFAARGGTAPMPTLTFERPGVELVDHIVLSILVLQRQDYPQYTASE
;
A
#
# COMPACT_ATOMS: atom_id res chain seq x y z
N MET A 1 26.81 15.70 52.82
CA MET A 1 26.12 16.74 52.03
C MET A 1 27.01 17.12 50.85
N ALA A 2 26.79 16.53 49.68
CA ALA A 2 27.51 16.85 48.46
C ALA A 2 26.48 17.27 47.41
N SER A 3 26.57 18.52 46.97
CA SER A 3 25.66 19.16 46.02
C SER A 3 26.27 19.06 44.62
N SER A 4 25.66 18.28 43.74
CA SER A 4 26.03 18.17 42.33
C SER A 4 25.13 19.08 41.49
N ARG A 5 25.73 20.07 40.82
CA ARG A 5 25.05 20.88 39.79
C ARG A 5 24.98 20.12 38.48
N PRO A 6 23.89 20.25 37.70
CA PRO A 6 23.80 19.68 36.35
C PRO A 6 24.55 20.54 35.32
N PRO A 7 24.99 19.94 34.18
CA PRO A 7 25.70 20.66 33.13
C PRO A 7 24.74 21.50 32.27
N THR A 8 25.19 22.70 31.92
CA THR A 8 24.55 23.60 30.95
C THR A 8 24.81 23.14 29.53
N TYR A 9 23.76 22.99 28.73
CA TYR A 9 23.83 22.71 27.29
C TYR A 9 24.16 23.97 26.50
N SER A 10 25.21 23.90 25.69
CA SER A 10 25.61 24.94 24.74
C SER A 10 24.66 24.99 23.54
N SER A 11 24.17 26.19 23.26
CA SER A 11 23.33 26.56 22.12
C SER A 11 24.05 26.34 20.77
N PHE A 12 23.43 25.56 19.87
CA PHE A 12 23.84 25.46 18.48
C PHE A 12 23.36 26.68 17.69
N SER A 13 24.29 27.38 17.04
CA SER A 13 24.04 28.46 16.10
C SER A 13 23.47 27.92 14.79
N ALA A 14 22.30 28.42 14.39
CA ALA A 14 21.69 28.13 13.10
C ALA A 14 22.47 28.83 11.97
N LEU A 15 23.05 28.05 11.06
CA LEU A 15 23.55 28.52 9.77
C LEU A 15 22.35 28.79 8.85
N SER A 16 21.95 30.05 8.79
CA SER A 16 20.97 30.58 7.84
C SER A 16 21.60 30.69 6.45
N GLY A 17 21.55 29.61 5.66
CA GLY A 17 21.79 29.66 4.22
C GLY A 17 20.50 30.07 3.49
N ALA A 18 20.45 31.31 3.01
CA ALA A 18 19.35 31.77 2.14
C ALA A 18 19.35 31.00 0.81
N PRO A 19 18.18 30.61 0.26
CA PRO A 19 18.11 30.02 -1.07
C PRO A 19 18.40 31.07 -2.16
N PRO A 20 18.93 30.65 -3.33
CA PRO A 20 19.19 31.56 -4.43
C PRO A 20 17.89 32.13 -5.01
N SER A 21 17.87 33.44 -5.16
CA SER A 21 16.79 34.21 -5.78
C SER A 21 16.71 33.86 -7.27
N TYR A 22 15.59 33.28 -7.71
CA TYR A 22 15.34 33.05 -9.12
C TYR A 22 14.94 34.37 -9.80
N HIS A 23 15.66 34.67 -10.87
CA HIS A 23 15.42 35.75 -11.82
C HIS A 23 13.93 35.92 -12.15
N THR A 24 13.42 37.14 -11.95
CA THR A 24 12.15 37.58 -12.51
C THR A 24 12.38 38.01 -13.95
N GLU A 25 11.82 37.27 -14.90
CA GLU A 25 11.80 37.66 -16.31
C GLU A 25 10.63 38.64 -16.56
N PRO A 26 10.84 39.73 -17.34
CA PRO A 26 9.80 40.72 -17.57
C PRO A 26 8.71 40.19 -18.52
N ARG A 27 7.48 40.21 -18.00
CA ARG A 27 6.22 39.95 -18.71
C ARG A 27 6.02 40.94 -19.88
N PRO A 28 5.92 40.50 -21.15
CA PRO A 28 5.50 41.39 -22.22
C PRO A 28 4.01 41.73 -22.11
N ALA A 29 3.71 42.98 -22.44
CA ALA A 29 2.40 43.61 -22.33
C ALA A 29 1.32 42.91 -23.16
N SER A 30 0.12 42.83 -22.58
CA SER A 30 -1.09 42.35 -23.21
C SER A 30 -1.56 43.31 -24.32
N LEU A 31 -1.60 42.83 -25.56
CA LEU A 31 -2.44 43.43 -26.59
C LEU A 31 -3.80 42.73 -26.55
N ALA A 32 -4.83 43.49 -26.19
CA ALA A 32 -6.22 43.08 -26.34
C ALA A 32 -6.53 42.95 -27.85
N SER A 33 -6.81 41.74 -28.31
CA SER A 33 -7.46 41.51 -29.61
C SER A 33 -8.90 41.08 -29.36
N THR A 34 -9.82 41.97 -29.75
CA THR A 34 -11.25 41.72 -29.87
C THR A 34 -11.48 40.68 -30.95
N VAL A 35 -11.84 39.45 -30.56
CA VAL A 35 -12.28 38.41 -31.50
C VAL A 35 -13.77 38.55 -31.72
N HIS A 36 -14.14 38.95 -32.94
CA HIS A 36 -15.49 38.85 -33.48
C HIS A 36 -15.92 37.38 -33.51
N ILE A 37 -17.02 37.04 -32.84
CA ILE A 37 -17.68 35.73 -32.98
C ILE A 37 -18.51 35.79 -34.27
N GLU A 38 -17.96 35.26 -35.35
CA GLU A 38 -18.66 35.01 -36.59
C GLU A 38 -19.22 33.58 -36.58
N ARG A 39 -20.54 33.49 -36.83
CA ARG A 39 -21.33 32.26 -36.78
C ARG A 39 -21.01 31.39 -37.99
N ALA A 40 -20.14 30.40 -37.82
CA ALA A 40 -19.77 29.46 -38.88
C ALA A 40 -20.69 28.22 -38.92
N THR A 41 -21.08 27.93 -40.15
CA THR A 41 -21.90 26.84 -40.69
C THR A 41 -21.29 25.45 -40.47
N ALA A 42 -22.13 24.42 -40.55
CA ALA A 42 -21.82 23.00 -40.30
C ALA A 42 -20.57 22.47 -41.05
N PRO A 43 -19.81 21.53 -40.46
CA PRO A 43 -18.63 20.95 -41.10
C PRO A 43 -19.02 19.93 -42.19
N PRO A 44 -18.20 19.79 -43.25
CA PRO A 44 -18.41 18.77 -44.28
C PRO A 44 -18.06 17.38 -43.75
N THR A 45 -18.93 16.42 -44.07
CA THR A 45 -18.72 14.98 -43.83
C THR A 45 -17.59 14.47 -44.73
N ILE A 46 -16.44 14.15 -44.15
CA ILE A 46 -15.35 13.44 -44.83
C ILE A 46 -15.52 11.94 -44.55
N SER A 47 -15.88 11.19 -45.59
CA SER A 47 -15.97 9.73 -45.58
C SER A 47 -14.58 9.12 -45.78
N TYR A 48 -14.07 8.38 -44.79
CA TYR A 48 -12.86 7.59 -44.92
C TYR A 48 -13.18 6.18 -45.45
N PRO A 49 -12.34 5.58 -46.32
CA PRO A 49 -12.49 4.19 -46.72
C PRO A 49 -12.15 3.25 -45.55
N SER A 50 -13.09 2.35 -45.25
CA SER A 50 -12.95 1.30 -44.25
C SER A 50 -11.92 0.25 -44.69
N LEU A 51 -10.76 0.24 -44.03
CA LEU A 51 -9.79 -0.86 -44.15
C LEU A 51 -10.30 -2.04 -43.32
N ALA A 52 -10.74 -3.10 -44.01
CA ALA A 52 -11.05 -4.38 -43.41
C ALA A 52 -9.76 -5.00 -42.85
N ILE A 53 -9.61 -4.99 -41.52
CA ILE A 53 -8.57 -5.74 -40.84
C ILE A 53 -9.04 -7.19 -40.70
N SER A 54 -8.37 -8.05 -41.45
CA SER A 54 -8.50 -9.51 -41.40
C SER A 54 -8.25 -10.01 -39.98
N SER A 55 -9.32 -10.49 -39.35
CA SER A 55 -9.29 -11.19 -38.06
C SER A 55 -8.76 -12.61 -38.27
N SER A 56 -7.47 -12.80 -38.04
CA SER A 56 -6.85 -14.12 -37.95
C SER A 56 -6.02 -14.24 -36.67
N GLN A 57 -6.58 -15.04 -35.75
CA GLN A 57 -5.92 -15.94 -34.80
C GLN A 57 -4.96 -15.35 -33.74
N THR A 58 -5.33 -15.49 -32.47
CA THR A 58 -4.38 -15.83 -31.39
C THR A 58 -5.10 -16.53 -30.23
N THR A 59 -5.19 -17.86 -30.28
CA THR A 59 -5.74 -18.71 -29.20
C THR A 59 -4.65 -19.56 -28.53
N LEU A 60 -3.49 -18.95 -28.24
CA LEU A 60 -2.31 -19.64 -27.67
C LEU A 60 -1.86 -19.11 -26.29
N SER A 61 -2.63 -18.26 -25.59
CA SER A 61 -2.21 -17.66 -24.30
C SER A 61 -2.33 -18.61 -23.09
N SER A 62 -3.27 -19.55 -23.10
CA SER A 62 -3.69 -20.21 -21.86
C SER A 62 -2.71 -21.27 -21.33
N ALA A 63 -1.93 -21.94 -22.18
CA ALA A 63 -1.02 -23.01 -21.73
C ALA A 63 0.28 -22.46 -21.11
N ASN A 64 0.81 -21.35 -21.64
CA ASN A 64 2.03 -20.73 -21.12
C ASN A 64 1.81 -20.03 -19.77
N GLU A 65 0.64 -19.41 -19.58
CA GLU A 65 0.28 -18.79 -18.29
C GLU A 65 0.16 -19.81 -17.15
N ILE A 66 -0.38 -20.99 -17.42
CA ILE A 66 -0.53 -22.06 -16.40
C ILE A 66 0.84 -22.56 -15.94
N SER A 67 1.79 -22.77 -16.86
CA SER A 67 3.13 -23.25 -16.53
C SER A 67 3.95 -22.20 -15.76
N LEU A 68 3.84 -20.92 -16.14
CA LEU A 68 4.49 -19.80 -15.44
C LEU A 68 3.93 -19.62 -14.02
N ASN A 69 2.62 -19.74 -13.83
CA ASN A 69 2.01 -19.63 -12.51
C ASN A 69 2.37 -20.82 -11.60
N ALA A 70 2.41 -22.04 -12.13
CA ALA A 70 2.85 -23.21 -11.36
C ALA A 70 4.31 -23.11 -10.90
N ALA A 71 5.21 -22.65 -11.77
CA ALA A 71 6.61 -22.41 -11.42
C ALA A 71 6.77 -21.30 -10.36
N ARG A 72 5.89 -20.29 -10.37
CA ARG A 72 5.87 -19.21 -9.38
C ARG A 72 5.35 -19.65 -8.01
N LEU A 73 4.31 -20.49 -7.98
CA LEU A 73 3.65 -20.88 -6.73
C LEU A 73 4.38 -21.99 -5.99
N SER A 74 5.08 -22.89 -6.69
CA SER A 74 5.71 -24.07 -6.09
C SER A 74 6.69 -23.74 -4.94
N PRO A 75 7.60 -22.74 -5.07
CA PRO A 75 8.49 -22.35 -3.97
C PRO A 75 7.74 -21.76 -2.77
N LEU A 76 6.68 -20.98 -3.02
CA LEU A 76 5.87 -20.38 -1.95
C LEU A 76 5.02 -21.41 -1.21
N ILE A 77 4.48 -22.41 -1.91
CA ILE A 77 3.73 -23.51 -1.28
C ILE A 77 4.65 -24.28 -0.32
N ALA A 78 5.90 -24.55 -0.73
CA ALA A 78 6.89 -25.19 0.13
C ALA A 78 7.26 -24.36 1.38
N GLN A 79 6.99 -23.06 1.34
CA GLN A 79 7.27 -22.11 2.43
C GLN A 79 6.01 -21.67 3.20
N SER A 80 4.85 -22.28 2.93
CA SER A 80 3.63 -21.97 3.69
C SER A 80 3.83 -22.28 5.18
N GLY A 81 3.38 -21.38 6.05
CA GLY A 81 3.56 -21.46 7.50
C GLY A 81 4.85 -20.82 8.01
N LEU A 82 5.77 -20.39 7.13
CA LEU A 82 6.95 -19.63 7.54
C LEU A 82 6.58 -18.20 7.95
N ARG A 83 7.34 -17.68 8.92
CA ARG A 83 7.19 -16.31 9.41
C ARG A 83 8.21 -15.40 8.75
N TYR A 84 7.71 -14.55 7.87
CA TYR A 84 8.49 -13.55 7.16
C TYR A 84 8.62 -12.29 8.01
N SER A 85 9.73 -11.59 7.85
CA SER A 85 10.01 -10.34 8.56
C SER A 85 10.19 -9.20 7.56
N PHE A 86 9.59 -8.05 7.85
CA PHE A 86 9.91 -6.84 7.13
C PHE A 86 11.29 -6.36 7.60
N SER A 87 12.15 -5.94 6.69
CA SER A 87 13.47 -5.39 7.02
C SER A 87 13.69 -4.12 6.23
N GLN A 88 14.07 -3.05 6.91
CA GLN A 88 14.43 -1.81 6.24
C GLN A 88 15.74 -2.01 5.47
N ASP A 89 15.72 -1.65 4.19
CA ASP A 89 16.87 -1.75 3.28
C ASP A 89 17.47 -0.36 3.04
N SER A 90 16.63 0.67 2.89
CA SER A 90 17.04 2.06 2.79
C SER A 90 16.05 3.00 3.50
N PRO A 91 16.29 4.33 3.53
CA PRO A 91 15.31 5.28 4.06
C PRO A 91 13.94 5.23 3.37
N SER A 92 13.88 4.72 2.14
CA SER A 92 12.68 4.66 1.30
C SER A 92 12.34 3.26 0.81
N SER A 93 13.02 2.22 1.26
CA SER A 93 12.75 0.83 0.87
C SER A 93 12.84 -0.14 2.03
N MET A 94 12.08 -1.23 1.90
CA MET A 94 12.13 -2.39 2.78
C MET A 94 11.94 -3.67 1.98
N GLN A 95 12.37 -4.78 2.54
CA GLN A 95 12.22 -6.11 1.97
C GLN A 95 11.35 -7.00 2.87
N LEU A 96 10.65 -7.96 2.28
CA LEU A 96 9.99 -9.05 3.02
C LEU A 96 10.86 -10.30 2.96
N LEU A 97 11.54 -10.59 4.07
CA LEU A 97 12.54 -11.65 4.17
C LEU A 97 11.95 -12.93 4.77
N PRO A 98 12.29 -14.11 4.23
CA PRO A 98 12.05 -15.38 4.92
C PRO A 98 12.92 -15.51 6.19
N PRO A 99 12.61 -16.45 7.10
CA PRO A 99 13.51 -16.77 8.20
C PRO A 99 14.84 -17.35 7.67
N PRO A 100 15.97 -17.18 8.39
CA PRO A 100 17.30 -17.63 7.93
C PRO A 100 17.40 -19.13 7.64
N GLU A 101 16.55 -19.94 8.29
CA GLU A 101 16.50 -21.39 8.14
C GLU A 101 15.60 -21.84 6.97
N ALA A 102 15.02 -20.90 6.21
CA ALA A 102 14.19 -21.25 5.08
C ALA A 102 15.01 -21.94 3.96
N PRO A 103 14.40 -22.86 3.20
CA PRO A 103 15.09 -23.49 2.06
C PRO A 103 15.54 -22.50 0.99
N ASN A 104 14.89 -21.34 0.92
CA ASN A 104 15.22 -20.25 0.02
C ASN A 104 15.20 -18.96 0.85
N ASN A 105 16.35 -18.30 0.92
CA ASN A 105 16.58 -17.11 1.74
C ASN A 105 16.45 -15.80 0.96
N HIS A 106 15.99 -15.84 -0.29
CA HIS A 106 15.79 -14.64 -1.10
C HIS A 106 14.58 -13.84 -0.60
N SER A 107 14.68 -12.50 -0.70
CA SER A 107 13.53 -11.64 -0.40
C SER A 107 12.35 -11.98 -1.31
N LEU A 108 11.16 -12.07 -0.71
CA LEU A 108 9.94 -12.30 -1.49
C LEU A 108 9.51 -11.03 -2.20
N TYR A 109 9.63 -9.89 -1.52
CA TYR A 109 9.22 -8.59 -2.05
C TYR A 109 10.21 -7.50 -1.69
N HIS A 110 10.36 -6.58 -2.63
CA HIS A 110 10.97 -5.28 -2.45
C HIS A 110 9.85 -4.23 -2.47
N ILE A 111 9.79 -3.43 -1.43
CA ILE A 111 8.76 -2.42 -1.23
C ILE A 111 9.46 -1.07 -1.14
N SER A 112 9.16 -0.14 -2.05
CA SER A 112 9.65 1.24 -1.97
C SER A 112 8.55 2.26 -1.82
N VAL A 113 8.89 3.39 -1.21
CA VAL A 113 8.00 4.52 -0.97
C VAL A 113 8.61 5.77 -1.59
N ARG A 114 7.83 6.47 -2.41
CA ARG A 114 8.26 7.68 -3.10
C ARG A 114 7.26 8.80 -2.84
N MET A 115 7.73 10.03 -2.66
CA MET A 115 6.85 11.19 -2.54
C MET A 115 6.42 11.66 -3.93
N ASN A 116 5.13 11.98 -4.10
CA ASN A 116 4.65 12.63 -5.31
C ASN A 116 5.05 14.11 -5.29
N VAL A 117 5.98 14.50 -6.16
CA VAL A 117 6.52 15.88 -6.21
C VAL A 117 5.49 16.92 -6.62
N PHE A 118 4.42 16.53 -7.32
CA PHE A 118 3.32 17.42 -7.71
C PHE A 118 2.20 17.48 -6.67
N LYS A 119 2.23 16.59 -5.68
CA LYS A 119 1.25 16.52 -4.60
C LYS A 119 1.98 16.28 -3.27
N PRO A 120 2.61 17.32 -2.69
CA PRO A 120 3.30 17.20 -1.41
C PRO A 120 2.42 16.55 -0.34
N GLY A 121 2.97 15.63 0.43
CA GLY A 121 2.22 14.83 1.41
C GLY A 121 1.49 13.62 0.83
N SER A 122 1.51 13.43 -0.49
CA SER A 122 1.12 12.16 -1.14
C SER A 122 2.35 11.27 -1.34
N TYR A 123 2.21 10.00 -0.97
CA TYR A 123 3.25 8.99 -1.10
C TYR A 123 2.73 7.81 -1.90
N VAL A 124 3.54 7.35 -2.85
CA VAL A 124 3.30 6.14 -3.64
C VAL A 124 4.15 5.02 -3.05
N SER A 125 3.49 3.98 -2.55
CA SER A 125 4.13 2.73 -2.13
C SER A 125 4.05 1.72 -3.27
N VAL A 126 5.19 1.26 -3.77
CA VAL A 126 5.29 0.31 -4.88
C VAL A 126 5.84 -1.01 -4.38
N VAL A 127 5.20 -2.12 -4.78
CA VAL A 127 5.59 -3.48 -4.43
C VAL A 127 6.08 -4.20 -5.67
N ARG A 128 7.24 -4.84 -5.56
CA ARG A 128 7.84 -5.69 -6.59
C ARG A 128 8.26 -7.01 -5.99
N ARG A 129 8.25 -8.07 -6.79
CA ARG A 129 8.75 -9.39 -6.35
C ARG A 129 10.28 -9.41 -6.36
N GLY A 130 10.88 -10.13 -5.41
CA GLY A 130 12.33 -10.28 -5.30
C GLY A 130 12.98 -9.23 -4.42
N GLU A 131 14.30 -9.11 -4.53
CA GLU A 131 15.15 -8.29 -3.64
C GLU A 131 15.27 -6.83 -4.09
N THR A 132 14.99 -6.52 -5.36
CA THR A 132 15.37 -5.25 -5.98
C THR A 132 14.19 -4.48 -6.57
N GLU A 133 14.41 -3.18 -6.82
CA GLU A 133 13.48 -2.33 -7.55
C GLU A 133 13.28 -2.71 -9.02
N SER A 134 14.16 -3.54 -9.59
CA SER A 134 14.04 -4.05 -10.96
C SER A 134 13.18 -5.32 -11.06
N GLY A 135 12.70 -5.84 -9.94
CA GLY A 135 11.87 -7.04 -9.90
C GLY A 135 10.50 -6.86 -10.58
N PRO A 136 9.79 -7.98 -10.87
CA PRO A 136 8.46 -7.93 -11.47
C PRO A 136 7.49 -7.07 -10.65
N TYR A 137 6.76 -6.18 -11.33
CA TYR A 137 5.73 -5.34 -10.73
C TYR A 137 4.60 -6.20 -10.13
N VAL A 138 4.16 -5.82 -8.93
CA VAL A 138 3.03 -6.47 -8.24
C VAL A 138 1.87 -5.51 -8.12
N GLY A 139 2.14 -4.26 -7.78
CA GLY A 139 1.12 -3.25 -7.58
C GLY A 139 1.66 -2.07 -6.80
N GLU A 140 0.82 -1.08 -6.64
CA GLU A 140 1.14 0.11 -5.88
C GLU A 140 -0.11 0.70 -5.25
N PHE A 141 0.10 1.58 -4.27
CA PHE A 141 -0.96 2.45 -3.82
C PHE A 141 -0.40 3.85 -3.58
N GLU A 142 -1.18 4.85 -3.97
CA GLU A 142 -0.92 6.24 -3.62
C GLU A 142 -1.81 6.61 -2.44
N TYR A 143 -1.21 7.23 -1.43
CA TYR A 143 -1.91 7.71 -0.24
C TYR A 143 -1.47 9.13 0.10
N GLY A 144 -2.44 10.02 0.28
CA GLY A 144 -2.24 11.40 0.70
C GLY A 144 -3.46 11.97 1.44
N PRO A 145 -3.39 13.24 1.84
CA PRO A 145 -4.43 13.89 2.64
C PRO A 145 -5.76 14.12 1.91
N HIS A 146 -5.78 13.96 0.58
CA HIS A 146 -6.96 14.19 -0.25
C HIS A 146 -7.43 12.88 -0.90
N ASP A 147 -8.70 12.53 -0.69
CA ASP A 147 -9.29 11.28 -1.20
C ASP A 147 -9.15 11.09 -2.71
N GLY A 148 -9.20 12.17 -3.48
CA GLY A 148 -9.07 12.13 -4.95
C GLY A 148 -7.71 11.65 -5.45
N VAL A 149 -6.72 11.55 -4.55
CA VAL A 149 -5.37 11.06 -4.85
C VAL A 149 -5.22 9.58 -4.47
N ASN A 150 -6.05 9.10 -3.54
CA ASN A 150 -5.92 7.79 -2.94
C ASN A 150 -6.38 6.69 -3.90
N ARG A 151 -5.44 5.92 -4.45
CA ARG A 151 -5.73 4.85 -5.41
C ARG A 151 -4.84 3.61 -5.21
N VAL A 152 -5.35 2.46 -5.60
CA VAL A 152 -4.66 1.17 -5.60
C VAL A 152 -4.57 0.64 -7.03
N VAL A 153 -3.42 0.06 -7.38
CA VAL A 153 -3.17 -0.69 -8.62
C VAL A 153 -2.61 -2.05 -8.23
N LEU A 154 -3.01 -3.11 -8.92
CA LEU A 154 -2.51 -4.46 -8.72
C LEU A 154 -2.31 -5.14 -10.07
N GLY A 155 -1.09 -5.61 -10.34
CA GLY A 155 -0.69 -6.18 -11.62
C GLY A 155 -0.95 -5.22 -12.78
N ASP A 156 -1.59 -5.72 -13.82
CA ASP A 156 -1.96 -4.96 -15.01
C ASP A 156 -3.38 -4.37 -14.93
N ALA A 157 -4.05 -4.48 -13.78
CA ALA A 157 -5.39 -3.98 -13.59
C ALA A 157 -5.44 -2.45 -13.57
N ALA A 158 -6.59 -1.89 -13.99
CA ALA A 158 -6.82 -0.46 -13.91
C ALA A 158 -6.80 0.02 -12.45
N ALA A 159 -6.30 1.25 -12.25
CA ALA A 159 -6.28 1.88 -10.94
C ALA A 159 -7.70 2.04 -10.37
N LYS A 160 -7.87 1.73 -9.08
CA LYS A 160 -9.14 1.85 -8.36
C LYS A 160 -9.03 2.85 -7.21
N PRO A 161 -10.03 3.72 -7.00
CA PRO A 161 -10.09 4.57 -5.82
C PRO A 161 -10.06 3.75 -4.51
N PHE A 162 -9.41 4.28 -3.47
CA PHE A 162 -9.33 3.59 -2.17
C PHE A 162 -10.68 3.19 -1.61
N ARG A 163 -11.68 4.07 -1.68
CA ARG A 163 -13.04 3.82 -1.15
C ARG A 163 -13.74 2.61 -1.78
N ASP A 164 -13.35 2.22 -2.99
CA ASP A 164 -13.92 1.07 -3.69
C ASP A 164 -13.18 -0.23 -3.34
N VAL A 165 -11.95 -0.11 -2.83
CA VAL A 165 -11.06 -1.24 -2.53
C VAL A 165 -11.00 -1.55 -1.03
N VAL A 166 -11.07 -0.53 -0.20
CA VAL A 166 -10.76 -0.60 1.23
C VAL A 166 -11.94 -0.10 2.04
N VAL A 167 -12.47 -0.97 2.89
CA VAL A 167 -13.50 -0.61 3.88
C VAL A 167 -12.94 -0.93 5.26
N PHE A 168 -12.59 0.12 6.01
CA PHE A 168 -12.20 -0.01 7.40
C PHE A 168 -13.43 -0.34 8.26
N LYS A 169 -13.38 -1.42 9.03
CA LYS A 169 -14.44 -1.76 9.98
C LYS A 169 -14.20 -1.00 11.28
N ARG A 170 -15.22 -0.30 11.78
CA ARG A 170 -15.21 0.35 13.10
C ARG A 170 -16.21 -0.34 14.02
N ARG A 171 -15.83 -0.60 15.28
CA ARG A 171 -16.79 -0.74 16.37
C ARG A 171 -16.90 0.58 17.11
N TYR A 172 -18.12 1.04 17.29
CA TYR A 172 -18.43 1.92 18.42
C TYR A 172 -18.33 1.08 19.71
N ILE A 173 -17.27 1.28 20.49
CA ILE A 173 -17.27 0.91 21.91
C ILE A 173 -17.65 2.17 22.69
N ARG A 174 -18.67 2.06 23.55
CA ARG A 174 -19.17 3.15 24.40
C ARG A 174 -18.01 3.82 25.15
N SER A 175 -18.02 5.17 25.14
CA SER A 175 -17.08 6.13 25.75
C SER A 175 -15.59 5.99 25.37
N SER A 176 -15.12 6.97 24.59
CA SER A 176 -13.73 7.41 24.35
C SER A 176 -12.68 6.45 23.78
N ASN A 177 -12.92 5.14 23.69
CA ASN A 177 -11.95 4.21 23.10
C ASN A 177 -12.41 3.73 21.73
N MET A 178 -12.02 4.45 20.67
CA MET A 178 -12.23 4.02 19.29
C MET A 178 -11.42 2.75 19.04
N ALA A 179 -12.07 1.58 19.11
CA ALA A 179 -11.45 0.30 18.82
C ALA A 179 -11.58 0.00 17.32
N TRP A 180 -10.42 -0.13 16.68
CA TRP A 180 -10.31 -0.46 15.28
C TRP A 180 -10.60 -1.95 15.07
N ASP A 181 -11.58 -2.28 14.23
CA ASP A 181 -12.13 -3.64 14.08
C ASP A 181 -11.58 -4.40 12.87
N GLY A 182 -10.68 -3.78 12.12
CA GLY A 182 -10.00 -4.41 10.98
C GLY A 182 -10.24 -3.71 9.64
N LEU A 183 -9.88 -4.42 8.57
CA LEU A 183 -9.94 -3.94 7.19
C LEU A 183 -10.59 -4.98 6.30
N LYS A 184 -11.53 -4.56 5.46
CA LYS A 184 -12.01 -5.34 4.33
C LYS A 184 -11.32 -4.82 3.07
N TRP A 185 -10.67 -5.71 2.36
CA TRP A 185 -10.07 -5.48 1.06
C TRP A 185 -10.93 -6.10 -0.03
N THR A 186 -11.16 -5.41 -1.14
CA THR A 186 -11.89 -5.94 -2.30
C THR A 186 -11.26 -5.43 -3.58
N PHE A 187 -10.55 -6.29 -4.31
CA PHE A 187 -9.91 -5.94 -5.58
C PHE A 187 -10.07 -7.10 -6.56
N ASP A 188 -10.58 -6.83 -7.76
CA ASP A 188 -10.79 -7.81 -8.84
C ASP A 188 -11.44 -9.13 -8.40
N GLY A 189 -12.53 -9.02 -7.62
CA GLY A 189 -13.28 -10.17 -7.13
C GLY A 189 -12.65 -10.87 -5.92
N VAL A 190 -11.39 -10.58 -5.59
CA VAL A 190 -10.75 -11.06 -4.37
C VAL A 190 -11.20 -10.21 -3.19
N THR A 191 -11.77 -10.88 -2.18
CA THR A 191 -12.20 -10.23 -0.93
C THR A 191 -11.41 -10.80 0.26
N LEU A 192 -10.66 -9.94 0.94
CA LEU A 192 -9.94 -10.29 2.17
C LEU A 192 -10.52 -9.54 3.36
N HIS A 193 -10.49 -10.17 4.52
CA HIS A 193 -10.84 -9.55 5.79
C HIS A 193 -9.66 -9.68 6.75
N TRP A 194 -9.11 -8.55 7.17
CA TRP A 194 -8.15 -8.47 8.26
C TRP A 194 -8.92 -8.21 9.55
N GLU A 195 -8.85 -9.13 10.49
CA GLU A 195 -9.58 -9.06 11.75
C GLU A 195 -8.58 -9.05 12.92
N PRO A 196 -8.66 -8.09 13.85
CA PRO A 196 -7.79 -8.07 15.00
C PRO A 196 -8.07 -9.27 15.88
N GLU A 197 -7.03 -10.02 16.24
CA GLU A 197 -7.16 -11.00 17.29
C GLU A 197 -7.03 -10.30 18.63
N ALA A 198 -8.18 -10.09 19.26
CA ALA A 198 -8.23 -9.45 20.55
C ALA A 198 -7.94 -10.48 21.65
N GLN A 199 -6.86 -10.28 22.41
CA GLN A 199 -6.55 -11.15 23.55
C GLN A 199 -7.72 -11.13 24.56
N PRO A 200 -8.14 -12.28 25.12
CA PRO A 200 -9.12 -12.31 26.20
C PRO A 200 -8.72 -11.33 27.32
N PHE A 201 -9.74 -10.75 27.94
CA PHE A 201 -9.79 -9.52 28.72
C PHE A 201 -8.92 -9.45 30.00
N GLU A 202 -7.72 -10.02 30.04
CA GLU A 202 -7.01 -10.15 31.31
C GLU A 202 -6.34 -8.86 31.81
N ARG A 203 -6.11 -7.83 30.97
CA ARG A 203 -5.61 -6.53 31.46
C ARG A 203 -6.18 -5.31 30.70
N PRO A 204 -6.66 -4.27 31.40
CA PRO A 204 -6.99 -2.98 30.78
C PRO A 204 -5.71 -2.35 30.20
N GLY A 205 -5.73 -2.02 28.90
CA GLY A 205 -4.55 -1.57 28.15
C GLY A 205 -4.26 -2.35 26.85
N ARG A 206 -5.22 -3.18 26.38
CA ARG A 206 -5.19 -4.03 25.18
C ARG A 206 -4.34 -3.48 24.02
N ARG A 207 -3.24 -4.15 23.73
CA ARG A 207 -2.51 -4.04 22.44
C ARG A 207 -3.09 -5.05 21.46
N VAL A 208 -3.32 -4.65 20.22
CA VAL A 208 -3.60 -5.61 19.15
C VAL A 208 -2.33 -6.42 18.94
N LEU A 209 -2.40 -7.73 19.16
CA LEU A 209 -1.24 -8.61 19.08
C LEU A 209 -0.95 -9.04 17.66
N ARG A 210 -2.02 -9.27 16.89
CA ARG A 210 -1.95 -9.73 15.51
C ARG A 210 -3.27 -9.50 14.79
N PHE A 211 -3.20 -9.51 13.48
CA PHE A 211 -4.33 -9.47 12.57
C PHE A 211 -4.38 -10.76 11.77
N GLN A 212 -5.56 -11.37 11.70
CA GLN A 212 -5.82 -12.55 10.89
C GLN A 212 -6.42 -12.13 9.56
N CYS A 213 -5.82 -12.55 8.45
CA CYS A 213 -6.39 -12.42 7.12
C CYS A 213 -7.24 -13.65 6.81
N VAL A 214 -8.52 -13.44 6.55
CA VAL A 214 -9.47 -14.51 6.23
C VAL A 214 -10.27 -14.19 4.99
N THR A 215 -10.73 -15.23 4.29
CA THR A 215 -11.85 -15.11 3.35
C THR A 215 -13.13 -15.51 4.05
N LYS A 216 -14.23 -14.88 3.66
CA LYS A 216 -15.56 -15.15 4.23
C LYS A 216 -16.57 -15.45 3.15
N HIS A 217 -17.51 -16.32 3.45
CA HIS A 217 -18.62 -16.56 2.56
C HIS A 217 -19.56 -15.35 2.56
N ARG A 218 -19.98 -14.92 1.37
CA ARG A 218 -20.67 -13.64 1.18
C ARG A 218 -22.00 -13.54 1.96
N LYS A 219 -22.75 -14.63 2.06
CA LYS A 219 -24.12 -14.62 2.62
C LYS A 219 -24.15 -14.69 4.16
N ASP A 220 -23.39 -15.60 4.75
CA ASP A 220 -23.44 -15.92 6.19
C ASP A 220 -22.20 -15.41 6.95
N GLN A 221 -21.24 -14.78 6.27
CA GLN A 221 -20.00 -14.24 6.84
C GLN A 221 -19.14 -15.29 7.57
N ARG A 222 -19.38 -16.59 7.36
CA ARG A 222 -18.53 -17.64 7.94
C ARG A 222 -17.14 -17.57 7.33
N VAL A 223 -16.12 -17.78 8.15
CA VAL A 223 -14.74 -17.89 7.68
C VAL A 223 -14.62 -19.13 6.81
N LEU A 224 -14.13 -18.95 5.59
CA LEU A 224 -13.89 -20.03 4.62
C LEU A 224 -12.46 -20.55 4.73
N ALA A 225 -11.50 -19.64 4.80
CA ALA A 225 -10.09 -19.98 4.95
C ALA A 225 -9.36 -18.89 5.74
N HIS A 226 -8.37 -19.32 6.52
CA HIS A 226 -7.34 -18.46 7.07
C HIS A 226 -6.19 -18.40 6.07
N LEU A 227 -5.78 -17.19 5.69
CA LEU A 227 -4.85 -16.93 4.60
C LEU A 227 -3.49 -16.45 5.09
N ALA A 228 -3.47 -15.63 6.13
CA ALA A 228 -2.24 -15.08 6.67
C ALA A 228 -2.44 -14.52 8.07
N THR A 229 -1.35 -14.42 8.83
CA THR A 229 -1.31 -13.70 10.11
C THR A 229 -0.28 -12.60 10.04
N PHE A 230 -0.69 -11.38 10.34
CA PHE A 230 0.22 -10.25 10.47
C PHE A 230 0.43 -9.87 11.93
N TYR A 231 1.68 -9.62 12.30
CA TYR A 231 2.07 -9.20 13.63
C TYR A 231 2.68 -7.80 13.53
N PRO A 232 1.97 -6.76 13.99
CA PRO A 232 2.48 -5.40 14.01
C PRO A 232 3.77 -5.28 14.83
N ALA A 233 4.57 -4.26 14.52
CA ALA A 233 5.69 -3.87 15.36
C ALA A 233 5.20 -3.47 16.76
N ASP A 234 5.73 -4.10 17.81
CA ASP A 234 5.53 -3.60 19.17
C ASP A 234 6.48 -2.44 19.44
N LEU A 235 6.04 -1.22 19.09
CA LEU A 235 6.84 -0.01 19.23
C LEU A 235 7.29 0.25 20.68
N PHE A 236 6.56 -0.26 21.67
CA PHE A 236 6.93 -0.11 23.08
C PHE A 236 7.95 -1.16 23.53
N ALA A 237 8.14 -2.23 22.76
CA ALA A 237 9.18 -3.21 23.00
C ALA A 237 10.54 -2.77 22.41
N ALA A 238 10.60 -1.61 21.74
CA ALA A 238 11.86 -1.05 21.26
C ALA A 238 12.83 -0.86 22.43
N ARG A 239 13.99 -1.52 22.36
CA ARG A 239 15.07 -1.41 23.35
C ARG A 239 16.35 -1.05 22.61
N GLY A 240 17.11 -0.08 23.14
CA GLY A 240 18.40 0.30 22.54
C GLY A 240 18.31 0.94 21.16
N GLY A 241 17.17 1.57 20.83
CA GLY A 241 16.98 2.28 19.55
C GLY A 241 16.56 1.40 18.37
N THR A 242 16.48 0.08 18.53
CA THR A 242 15.93 -0.81 17.50
C THR A 242 14.46 -1.10 17.79
N ALA A 243 13.57 -0.60 16.92
CA ALA A 243 12.17 -0.99 16.94
C ALA A 243 12.04 -2.40 16.33
N PRO A 244 11.27 -3.31 16.95
CA PRO A 244 10.99 -4.60 16.33
C PRO A 244 10.25 -4.37 15.02
N MET A 245 10.67 -5.06 13.96
CA MET A 245 9.98 -4.96 12.68
C MET A 245 8.71 -5.82 12.67
N PRO A 246 7.68 -5.43 11.89
CA PRO A 246 6.51 -6.27 11.71
C PRO A 246 6.87 -7.62 11.07
N THR A 247 6.02 -8.62 11.29
CA THR A 247 6.18 -9.95 10.67
C THR A 247 4.87 -10.42 10.06
N LEU A 248 4.96 -11.31 9.07
CA LEU A 248 3.83 -11.83 8.30
C LEU A 248 4.02 -13.33 8.08
N THR A 249 2.98 -14.11 8.33
CA THR A 249 2.95 -15.55 8.06
C THR A 249 1.89 -15.81 7.00
N PHE A 250 2.23 -16.54 5.94
CA PHE A 250 1.27 -16.98 4.93
C PHE A 250 0.82 -18.41 5.23
N GLU A 251 -0.48 -18.64 5.25
CA GLU A 251 -1.04 -19.98 5.28
C GLU A 251 -1.08 -20.58 3.88
N ARG A 252 -1.13 -21.92 3.78
CA ARG A 252 -1.22 -22.60 2.48
C ARG A 252 -2.35 -22.07 1.58
N PRO A 253 -3.59 -21.84 2.06
CA PRO A 253 -4.65 -21.26 1.23
C PRO A 253 -4.40 -19.81 0.79
N GLY A 254 -3.51 -19.09 1.46
CA GLY A 254 -3.16 -17.70 1.15
C GLY A 254 -2.06 -17.54 0.11
N VAL A 255 -1.37 -18.61 -0.28
CA VAL A 255 -0.22 -18.54 -1.19
C VAL A 255 -0.61 -17.97 -2.56
N GLU A 256 -1.77 -18.33 -3.08
CA GLU A 256 -2.28 -17.79 -4.36
C GLU A 256 -2.71 -16.32 -4.28
N LEU A 257 -2.90 -15.81 -3.06
CA LEU A 257 -3.35 -14.44 -2.79
C LEU A 257 -2.26 -13.59 -2.15
N VAL A 258 -0.99 -14.05 -2.21
CA VAL A 258 0.15 -13.41 -1.54
C VAL A 258 0.30 -11.94 -1.93
N ASP A 259 0.12 -11.59 -3.21
CA ASP A 259 0.20 -10.22 -3.71
C ASP A 259 -0.85 -9.31 -3.03
N HIS A 260 -2.10 -9.79 -2.98
CA HIS A 260 -3.20 -9.08 -2.33
C HIS A 260 -2.97 -8.94 -0.82
N ILE A 261 -2.44 -9.99 -0.17
CA ILE A 261 -2.14 -9.98 1.26
C ILE A 261 -1.06 -8.93 1.55
N VAL A 262 0.02 -8.89 0.77
CA VAL A 262 1.12 -7.94 0.96
C VAL A 262 0.66 -6.50 0.73
N LEU A 263 -0.08 -6.21 -0.34
CA LEU A 263 -0.57 -4.85 -0.56
C LEU A 263 -1.60 -4.41 0.49
N SER A 264 -2.55 -5.29 0.82
CA SER A 264 -3.59 -4.97 1.81
C SER A 264 -3.00 -4.76 3.20
N ILE A 265 -1.92 -5.46 3.58
CA ILE A 265 -1.28 -5.24 4.88
C ILE A 265 -0.48 -3.94 4.95
N LEU A 266 0.14 -3.53 3.85
CA LEU A 266 0.81 -2.22 3.78
C LEU A 266 -0.21 -1.07 3.90
N VAL A 267 -1.41 -1.26 3.33
CA VAL A 267 -2.54 -0.34 3.55
C VAL A 267 -3.03 -0.40 5.00
N LEU A 268 -3.11 -1.60 5.58
CA LEU A 268 -3.50 -1.81 6.99
C LEU A 268 -2.61 -1.00 7.96
N GLN A 269 -1.31 -0.93 7.69
CA GLN A 269 -0.31 -0.31 8.57
C GLN A 269 -0.22 1.22 8.46
N ARG A 270 -0.87 1.84 7.47
CA ARG A 270 -0.95 3.31 7.40
C ARG A 270 -1.89 3.80 8.50
N GLN A 271 -1.32 4.06 9.69
CA GLN A 271 -2.02 4.44 10.94
C GLN A 271 -2.77 5.78 10.82
N ASP A 272 -2.36 6.63 9.87
CA ASP A 272 -2.91 7.97 9.72
C ASP A 272 -4.17 8.02 8.85
N TYR A 273 -4.98 6.96 8.75
CA TYR A 273 -6.28 7.09 8.06
C TYR A 273 -7.16 8.02 8.91
N PRO A 274 -7.26 9.32 8.57
CA PRO A 274 -8.02 10.26 9.35
C PRO A 274 -9.46 9.87 9.16
N GLN A 275 -10.21 10.06 10.22
CA GLN A 275 -11.59 9.70 10.27
C GLN A 275 -12.34 10.34 9.10
N TYR A 276 -12.91 9.53 8.20
CA TYR A 276 -14.19 9.93 7.60
C TYR A 276 -15.12 10.17 8.79
N THR A 277 -15.24 11.43 9.16
CA THR A 277 -16.50 12.01 9.58
C THR A 277 -17.32 11.99 8.30
N ALA A 278 -18.13 10.94 8.14
CA ALA A 278 -19.30 11.11 7.30
C ALA A 278 -20.07 12.26 7.95
N SER A 279 -19.92 13.46 7.42
CA SER A 279 -20.94 14.48 7.54
C SER A 279 -22.15 13.94 6.80
N GLU A 280 -23.01 13.23 7.54
CA GLU A 280 -24.43 13.14 7.20
C GLU A 280 -25.04 14.55 7.13
#